data_AF-A0AAD9JXR3-F1
#
_entry.id   AF-A0AAD9JXR3-F1
#
_cell.length_a   1.000
_cell.length_b   1.000
_cell.length_c   1.000
_cell.angle_alpha   90.00
_cell.angle_beta   90.00
_cell.angle_gamma   90.00
#
_symmetry.space_group_name_H-M   'P 1'
#
loop_
_entity.id
_entity.type
_entity.pdbx_description
1 polymer ?
#
loop_
_entity_poly.entity_id
_entity_poly.type
_entity_poly.pdbx_seq_one_letter_code
_entity_poly.pdbx_strand_id
1 'polypeptide(L)'
;MSQLLLLLASAVLADSALTTKYNCPDRCHCHPSSLKQQRLVVNCSNLDFEEIPRDLDPATLSLDLSNNHIQIIEKGSFDNLPYLSTLLLNNNRIRTIDAHAFRNLNNIRKLDLRGNRLTTLGPDTLSRIQGAVDCSHLDPCSINLQDNPLSVVESYALSWCKRLSLIFGNSTTELVVKAYAFYGTEDIKKIAITGVPSLYLEHRIFTNTDQVKLLEISHTELKTIEKFTFEGLTNVNEIRFSHVKFEKIHEFGFSGIFYTPSEISQLTSYSGANQRAGGVFNISQSIIPVLPSDGFRDTNLKSVILANNQIDLIKGYAFRGLHSLYCLELTDNWVGTIKPYAFGSLKNVPRVRLSENRLSHLVERAFGNSKGISKLSLHAKRNTNLSLGSYSFSGLRDIQTLDIKGAPGSRFVVQKDAFHDLGGVNTLQIAHVSLPTLAKHTFRGLNKVQILKLEYCNISHIDGLAFGGTPGAVAVIELNEGNSLPCDCETSKLLRDFQSRFSRFTVTCVTDHSAIKVLKEDSSDWPTCDKGTSIHVLPTYWLSLVLLAYLTCLYT
;
A
#
# COMPACT_ATOMS: atom_id res chain seq x y z
N MET A 1 29.04 -58.41 -55.90
CA MET A 1 27.99 -57.52 -55.37
C MET A 1 27.06 -58.29 -54.43
N SER A 2 27.67 -58.90 -53.44
CA SER A 2 27.09 -59.51 -52.24
C SER A 2 27.86 -58.89 -51.08
N GLN A 3 27.24 -58.83 -49.90
CA GLN A 3 27.76 -58.34 -48.61
C GLN A 3 27.60 -56.87 -48.21
N LEU A 4 27.18 -55.92 -49.07
CA LEU A 4 26.98 -54.52 -48.61
C LEU A 4 25.51 -54.12 -48.31
N LEU A 5 24.53 -54.95 -48.66
CA LEU A 5 23.09 -54.63 -48.49
C LEU A 5 22.39 -55.40 -47.35
N LEU A 6 23.06 -56.34 -46.67
CA LEU A 6 22.48 -57.06 -45.53
C LEU A 6 22.87 -56.50 -44.14
N LEU A 7 23.78 -55.53 -44.07
CA LEU A 7 24.21 -54.92 -42.79
C LEU A 7 23.43 -53.66 -42.41
N LEU A 8 22.54 -53.16 -43.28
CA LEU A 8 21.66 -52.02 -42.98
C LEU A 8 20.22 -52.42 -42.61
N ALA A 9 19.86 -53.70 -42.75
CA ALA A 9 18.53 -54.21 -42.39
C ALA A 9 18.43 -54.78 -40.96
N SER A 10 19.54 -54.88 -40.22
CA SER A 10 19.58 -55.29 -38.80
C SER A 10 19.83 -54.12 -37.82
N ALA A 11 20.00 -52.89 -38.32
CA ALA A 11 20.23 -51.70 -37.50
C ALA A 11 18.96 -50.83 -37.26
N VAL A 12 17.78 -51.25 -37.74
CA VAL A 12 16.52 -50.47 -37.63
C VAL A 12 15.38 -51.24 -36.95
N LEU A 13 15.63 -52.43 -36.38
CA LEU A 13 14.62 -53.17 -35.59
C LEU A 13 15.14 -53.64 -34.22
N ALA A 14 16.18 -52.97 -33.72
CA ALA A 14 16.56 -53.03 -32.31
C ALA A 14 16.49 -51.62 -31.70
N ASP A 15 15.35 -50.93 -31.90
CA ASP A 15 14.90 -50.01 -30.86
C ASP A 15 14.29 -50.89 -29.75
N SER A 16 15.17 -51.62 -29.08
CA SER A 16 14.86 -52.22 -27.80
C SER A 16 14.54 -51.04 -26.90
N ALA A 17 13.25 -50.71 -26.79
CA ALA A 17 12.72 -50.05 -25.63
C ALA A 17 13.38 -50.75 -24.44
N LEU A 18 14.32 -50.04 -23.79
CA LEU A 18 14.82 -50.43 -22.49
C LEU A 18 13.57 -50.53 -21.63
N THR A 19 13.06 -51.74 -21.44
CA THR A 19 12.03 -52.03 -20.44
C THR A 19 12.75 -51.91 -19.10
N THR A 20 13.00 -50.68 -18.67
CA THR A 20 13.36 -50.38 -17.29
C THR A 20 12.20 -50.89 -16.45
N LYS A 21 12.43 -52.02 -15.77
CA LYS A 21 11.43 -52.64 -14.92
C LYS A 21 11.38 -51.86 -13.61
N TYR A 22 10.59 -50.79 -13.58
CA TYR A 22 10.23 -50.08 -12.36
C TYR A 22 8.96 -50.67 -11.75
N ASN A 23 8.84 -50.57 -10.42
CA ASN A 23 7.66 -51.03 -9.70
C ASN A 23 6.57 -49.94 -9.74
N CYS A 24 5.50 -50.19 -10.48
CA CYS A 24 4.34 -49.32 -10.49
C CYS A 24 3.23 -49.95 -9.64
N PRO A 25 2.66 -49.22 -8.66
CA PRO A 25 1.55 -49.76 -7.89
C PRO A 25 0.36 -50.17 -8.76
N ASP A 26 -0.35 -51.21 -8.33
CA ASP A 26 -1.54 -51.67 -9.01
C ASP A 26 -2.54 -50.52 -9.20
N ARG A 27 -3.07 -50.40 -10.42
CA ARG A 27 -4.00 -49.34 -10.90
C ARG A 27 -3.36 -47.96 -11.15
N CYS A 28 -2.13 -47.72 -10.71
CA CYS A 28 -1.45 -46.45 -10.97
C CYS A 28 -0.81 -46.40 -12.38
N HIS A 29 -0.53 -45.18 -12.84
CA HIS A 29 0.21 -44.93 -14.06
C HIS A 29 1.59 -44.35 -13.75
N CYS A 30 2.64 -45.05 -14.17
CA CYS A 30 4.02 -44.63 -13.93
C CYS A 30 4.76 -44.39 -15.25
N HIS A 31 5.52 -43.30 -15.33
CA HIS A 31 6.36 -43.00 -16.49
C HIS A 31 7.66 -42.31 -16.08
N PRO A 32 8.76 -42.49 -16.85
CA PRO A 32 10.01 -41.78 -16.59
C PRO A 32 9.84 -40.27 -16.80
N SER A 33 10.34 -39.48 -15.85
CA SER A 33 10.38 -38.01 -15.92
C SER A 33 11.26 -37.46 -17.05
N SER A 34 12.28 -38.21 -17.47
CA SER A 34 13.16 -37.90 -18.59
C SER A 34 13.96 -39.12 -19.01
N LEU A 35 14.22 -39.25 -20.31
CA LEU A 35 15.07 -40.30 -20.90
C LEU A 35 16.49 -40.33 -20.32
N LYS A 36 16.97 -39.22 -19.72
CA LYS A 36 18.32 -39.11 -19.16
C LYS A 36 18.42 -39.32 -17.64
N GLN A 37 17.34 -39.16 -16.89
CA GLN A 37 17.39 -39.11 -15.42
C GLN A 37 16.76 -40.29 -14.69
N GLN A 38 16.11 -41.24 -15.40
CA GLN A 38 15.54 -42.48 -14.81
C GLN A 38 14.68 -42.29 -13.54
N ARG A 39 14.24 -41.07 -13.22
CA ARG A 39 13.35 -40.75 -12.12
C ARG A 39 11.91 -40.97 -12.55
N LEU A 40 11.05 -41.40 -11.64
CA LEU A 40 9.68 -41.82 -11.95
C LEU A 40 8.64 -40.78 -11.55
N VAL A 41 7.66 -40.55 -12.42
CA VAL A 41 6.42 -39.84 -12.12
C VAL A 41 5.32 -40.88 -11.96
N VAL A 42 4.71 -40.93 -10.78
CA VAL A 42 3.68 -41.90 -10.40
C VAL A 42 2.36 -41.16 -10.20
N ASN A 43 1.36 -41.50 -11.01
CA ASN A 43 0.01 -40.96 -10.92
C ASN A 43 -0.97 -42.03 -10.43
N CYS A 44 -1.51 -41.81 -9.24
CA CYS A 44 -2.50 -42.62 -8.57
C CYS A 44 -3.77 -41.81 -8.25
N SER A 45 -4.03 -40.71 -8.95
CA SER A 45 -5.15 -39.81 -8.67
C SER A 45 -6.50 -40.38 -9.12
N ASN A 46 -7.58 -40.09 -8.39
CA ASN A 46 -8.95 -40.53 -8.72
C ASN A 46 -9.12 -42.06 -8.85
N LEU A 47 -8.51 -42.83 -7.95
CA LEU A 47 -8.54 -44.31 -7.97
C LEU A 47 -9.14 -44.89 -6.68
N ASP A 48 -9.86 -44.09 -5.90
CA ASP A 48 -10.55 -44.50 -4.67
C ASP A 48 -9.62 -45.12 -3.61
N PHE A 49 -8.34 -44.75 -3.60
CA PHE A 49 -7.41 -45.25 -2.58
C PHE A 49 -7.82 -44.76 -1.19
N GLU A 50 -7.97 -45.69 -0.23
CA GLU A 50 -8.20 -45.36 1.19
C GLU A 50 -6.89 -45.28 2.00
N GLU A 51 -5.82 -45.85 1.45
CA GLU A 51 -4.48 -45.88 2.04
C GLU A 51 -3.43 -45.59 0.95
N ILE A 52 -2.23 -45.20 1.37
CA ILE A 52 -1.09 -44.97 0.47
C ILE A 52 -0.55 -46.33 -0.01
N PRO A 53 -0.37 -46.56 -1.34
CA PRO A 53 0.22 -47.80 -1.84
C PRO A 53 1.61 -48.08 -1.28
N ARG A 54 1.88 -49.34 -0.89
CA ARG A 54 3.14 -49.73 -0.21
C ARG A 54 4.28 -50.07 -1.18
N ASP A 55 3.97 -50.29 -2.45
CA ASP A 55 4.83 -50.81 -3.51
C ASP A 55 5.36 -49.72 -4.46
N LEU A 56 5.53 -48.51 -3.94
CA LEU A 56 6.08 -47.37 -4.68
C LEU A 56 7.58 -47.56 -4.97
N ASP A 57 7.99 -47.28 -6.21
CA ASP A 57 9.40 -47.38 -6.64
C ASP A 57 10.29 -46.34 -5.93
N PRO A 58 11.47 -46.71 -5.40
CA PRO A 58 12.42 -45.77 -4.81
C PRO A 58 12.90 -44.65 -5.74
N ALA A 59 12.81 -44.83 -7.07
CA ALA A 59 13.13 -43.81 -8.07
C ALA A 59 12.04 -42.72 -8.21
N THR A 60 10.93 -42.81 -7.48
CA THR A 60 9.82 -41.85 -7.54
C THR A 60 10.28 -40.43 -7.18
N LEU A 61 10.08 -39.52 -8.12
CA LEU A 61 10.36 -38.08 -8.00
C LEU A 61 9.07 -37.28 -7.79
N SER A 62 7.96 -37.72 -8.37
CA SER A 62 6.66 -37.09 -8.21
C SER A 62 5.60 -38.15 -7.97
N LEU A 63 4.80 -37.97 -6.92
CA LEU A 63 3.70 -38.85 -6.55
C LEU A 63 2.42 -38.04 -6.46
N ASP A 64 1.46 -38.38 -7.31
CA ASP A 64 0.11 -37.82 -7.29
C ASP A 64 -0.88 -38.84 -6.72
N LEU A 65 -1.37 -38.56 -5.51
CA LEU A 65 -2.41 -39.31 -4.80
C LEU A 65 -3.67 -38.45 -4.61
N SER A 66 -3.85 -37.41 -5.41
CA SER A 66 -4.96 -36.47 -5.26
C SER A 66 -6.32 -37.10 -5.58
N ASN A 67 -7.38 -36.53 -5.01
CA ASN A 67 -8.77 -36.93 -5.26
C ASN A 67 -9.03 -38.42 -4.94
N ASN A 68 -8.49 -38.90 -3.82
CA ASN A 68 -8.73 -40.25 -3.30
C ASN A 68 -9.51 -40.17 -1.97
N HIS A 69 -9.50 -41.24 -1.17
CA HIS A 69 -10.23 -41.35 0.09
C HIS A 69 -9.31 -41.57 1.29
N ILE A 70 -8.03 -41.20 1.17
CA ILE A 70 -7.02 -41.39 2.21
C ILE A 70 -7.39 -40.61 3.45
N GLN A 71 -7.41 -41.27 4.62
CA GLN A 71 -7.81 -40.67 5.89
C GLN A 71 -6.65 -40.42 6.84
N ILE A 72 -5.62 -41.24 6.77
CA ILE A 72 -4.48 -41.23 7.70
C ILE A 72 -3.21 -41.37 6.87
N ILE A 73 -2.20 -40.54 7.16
CA ILE A 73 -0.83 -40.78 6.71
C ILE A 73 -0.09 -41.45 7.85
N GLU A 74 0.19 -42.73 7.69
CA GLU A 74 0.85 -43.54 8.72
C GLU A 74 2.36 -43.25 8.77
N LYS A 75 2.98 -43.71 9.85
CA LYS A 75 4.44 -43.70 9.98
C LYS A 75 5.07 -44.48 8.84
N GLY A 76 6.03 -43.85 8.16
CA GLY A 76 6.85 -44.52 7.16
C GLY A 76 6.18 -44.76 5.81
N SER A 77 4.98 -44.21 5.56
CA SER A 77 4.31 -44.31 4.25
C SER A 77 5.16 -43.82 3.07
N PHE A 78 6.19 -43.01 3.32
CA PHE A 78 7.10 -42.48 2.30
C PHE A 78 8.58 -42.78 2.57
N ASP A 79 8.91 -43.70 3.49
CA ASP A 79 10.30 -43.93 3.93
C ASP A 79 11.22 -44.40 2.80
N ASN A 80 10.69 -45.13 1.82
CA ASN A 80 11.45 -45.69 0.70
C ASN A 80 11.56 -44.73 -0.50
N LEU A 81 11.20 -43.45 -0.36
CA LEU A 81 11.16 -42.48 -1.47
C LEU A 81 12.18 -41.34 -1.28
N PRO A 82 13.50 -41.63 -1.29
CA PRO A 82 14.54 -40.64 -0.98
C PRO A 82 14.59 -39.46 -1.95
N TYR A 83 14.01 -39.65 -3.13
CA TYR A 83 14.05 -38.75 -4.26
C TYR A 83 12.77 -37.94 -4.45
N LEU A 84 11.74 -38.20 -3.65
CA LEU A 84 10.43 -37.57 -3.81
C LEU A 84 10.56 -36.06 -3.65
N SER A 85 10.16 -35.34 -4.70
CA SER A 85 10.21 -33.88 -4.78
C SER A 85 8.84 -33.25 -4.82
N THR A 86 7.85 -33.92 -5.42
CA THR A 86 6.46 -33.45 -5.44
C THR A 86 5.55 -34.53 -4.86
N LEU A 87 4.76 -34.16 -3.85
CA LEU A 87 3.74 -35.01 -3.25
C LEU A 87 2.40 -34.28 -3.27
N LEU A 88 1.46 -34.80 -4.05
CA LEU A 88 0.10 -34.26 -4.16
C LEU A 88 -0.86 -35.19 -3.42
N LEU A 89 -1.45 -34.69 -2.34
CA LEU A 89 -2.42 -35.37 -1.49
C LEU A 89 -3.73 -34.59 -1.38
N ASN A 90 -3.93 -33.60 -2.27
CA ASN A 90 -5.09 -32.72 -2.21
C ASN A 90 -6.41 -33.46 -2.49
N ASN A 91 -7.51 -32.95 -1.96
CA ASN A 91 -8.86 -33.50 -2.09
C ASN A 91 -8.96 -34.96 -1.62
N ASN A 92 -8.35 -35.26 -0.47
CA ASN A 92 -8.51 -36.53 0.23
C ASN A 92 -9.39 -36.32 1.49
N ARG A 93 -9.38 -37.28 2.41
CA ARG A 93 -10.10 -37.21 3.70
C ARG A 93 -9.12 -37.18 4.88
N ILE A 94 -7.90 -36.71 4.66
CA ILE A 94 -6.80 -36.82 5.63
C ILE A 94 -7.15 -35.98 6.85
N ARG A 95 -7.29 -36.66 8.00
CA ARG A 95 -7.58 -36.07 9.31
C ARG A 95 -6.41 -36.20 10.29
N THR A 96 -5.51 -37.14 10.03
CA THR A 96 -4.39 -37.45 10.93
C THR A 96 -3.14 -37.72 10.09
N ILE A 97 -2.04 -37.10 10.51
CA ILE A 97 -0.70 -37.32 9.95
C ILE A 97 0.17 -37.75 11.12
N ASP A 98 0.79 -38.92 11.04
CA ASP A 98 1.74 -39.38 12.04
C ASP A 98 2.95 -38.43 12.14
N ALA A 99 3.46 -38.22 13.35
CA ALA A 99 4.59 -37.34 13.64
C ALA A 99 5.84 -37.61 12.78
N HIS A 100 6.01 -38.85 12.32
CA HIS A 100 7.16 -39.29 11.55
C HIS A 100 6.83 -39.62 10.09
N ALA A 101 5.61 -39.30 9.61
CA ALA A 101 5.17 -39.57 8.25
C ALA A 101 6.12 -39.00 7.18
N PHE A 102 6.75 -37.86 7.45
CA PHE A 102 7.62 -37.15 6.49
C PHE A 102 9.12 -37.21 6.82
N ARG A 103 9.54 -38.04 7.80
CA ARG A 103 10.91 -38.02 8.37
C ARG A 103 12.04 -38.18 7.35
N ASN A 104 11.82 -38.91 6.25
CA ASN A 104 12.83 -39.22 5.24
C ASN A 104 12.65 -38.44 3.92
N LEU A 105 11.67 -37.54 3.87
CA LEU A 105 11.45 -36.67 2.72
C LEU A 105 12.45 -35.51 2.75
N ASN A 106 13.68 -35.77 2.30
CA ASN A 106 14.76 -34.78 2.29
C ASN A 106 14.82 -33.96 1.00
N ASN A 107 14.16 -34.40 -0.07
CA ASN A 107 14.18 -33.75 -1.39
C ASN A 107 12.84 -33.14 -1.82
N ILE A 108 11.85 -33.25 -0.94
CA ILE A 108 10.51 -32.72 -1.18
C ILE A 108 10.63 -31.22 -1.41
N ARG A 109 9.94 -30.69 -2.40
CA ARG A 109 9.83 -29.26 -2.74
C ARG A 109 8.39 -28.80 -2.58
N LYS A 110 7.45 -29.60 -3.07
CA LYS A 110 6.02 -29.31 -3.07
C LYS A 110 5.26 -30.38 -2.31
N LEU A 111 4.50 -29.96 -1.29
CA LEU A 111 3.53 -30.77 -0.57
C LEU A 111 2.17 -30.08 -0.66
N ASP A 112 1.24 -30.67 -1.39
CA ASP A 112 -0.14 -30.18 -1.50
C ASP A 112 -1.08 -31.05 -0.65
N LEU A 113 -1.57 -30.48 0.46
CA LEU A 113 -2.53 -31.10 1.38
C LEU A 113 -3.89 -30.40 1.31
N ARG A 114 -4.15 -29.62 0.27
CA ARG A 114 -5.37 -28.84 0.13
C ARG A 114 -6.63 -29.70 0.10
N GLY A 115 -7.76 -29.23 0.63
CA GLY A 115 -9.02 -29.95 0.50
C GLY A 115 -9.07 -31.24 1.32
N ASN A 116 -8.41 -31.26 2.48
CA ASN A 116 -8.42 -32.38 3.42
C ASN A 116 -9.24 -32.03 4.68
N ARG A 117 -9.15 -32.86 5.72
CA ARG A 117 -9.92 -32.73 6.97
C ARG A 117 -9.04 -32.43 8.18
N LEU A 118 -7.92 -31.73 7.97
CA LEU A 118 -7.04 -31.31 9.05
C LEU A 118 -7.71 -30.20 9.85
N THR A 119 -7.87 -30.42 11.16
CA THR A 119 -8.50 -29.45 12.08
C THR A 119 -7.47 -28.69 12.91
N THR A 120 -6.31 -29.28 13.17
CA THR A 120 -5.24 -28.65 13.94
C THR A 120 -3.89 -28.85 13.27
N LEU A 121 -2.99 -27.89 13.48
CA LEU A 121 -1.57 -28.03 13.14
C LEU A 121 -0.75 -28.01 14.43
N GLY A 122 -0.23 -29.16 14.83
CA GLY A 122 0.63 -29.32 15.99
C GLY A 122 2.12 -29.37 15.63
N PRO A 123 3.03 -29.29 16.62
CA PRO A 123 4.49 -29.41 16.42
C PRO A 123 4.91 -30.65 15.62
N ASP A 124 4.15 -31.73 15.76
CA ASP A 124 4.45 -33.02 15.17
C ASP A 124 3.92 -33.16 13.72
N THR A 125 2.90 -32.39 13.32
CA THR A 125 2.15 -32.61 12.07
C THR A 125 3.00 -32.47 10.80
N LEU A 126 3.91 -31.49 10.78
CA LEU A 126 4.86 -31.27 9.68
C LEU A 126 6.31 -31.44 10.14
N SER A 127 6.50 -32.15 11.25
CA SER A 127 7.82 -32.30 11.84
C SER A 127 8.76 -33.03 10.89
N ARG A 128 10.04 -32.68 10.97
CA ARG A 128 11.15 -33.38 10.29
C ARG A 128 11.08 -33.40 8.76
N ILE A 129 10.38 -32.47 8.13
CA ILE A 129 10.64 -32.10 6.73
C ILE A 129 11.99 -31.33 6.71
N GLN A 130 13.10 -32.05 6.84
CA GLN A 130 14.46 -31.50 7.08
C GLN A 130 15.24 -31.20 5.80
N GLY A 131 14.63 -31.38 4.63
CA GLY A 131 15.31 -31.18 3.36
C GLY A 131 15.83 -29.77 3.16
N ALA A 132 17.16 -29.59 3.22
CA ALA A 132 17.87 -28.41 2.71
C ALA A 132 17.85 -28.41 1.18
N VAL A 133 16.64 -28.38 0.61
CA VAL A 133 16.46 -28.32 -0.83
C VAL A 133 16.70 -26.88 -1.27
N ASP A 134 17.57 -26.70 -2.25
CA ASP A 134 17.74 -25.39 -2.87
C ASP A 134 16.45 -25.00 -3.62
N CYS A 135 15.66 -24.16 -2.95
CA CYS A 135 14.40 -23.61 -3.42
C CYS A 135 14.58 -22.25 -4.11
N SER A 136 15.80 -21.89 -4.55
CA SER A 136 16.11 -20.58 -5.16
C SER A 136 15.77 -20.46 -6.66
N HIS A 137 15.40 -21.56 -7.32
CA HIS A 137 15.04 -21.62 -8.75
C HIS A 137 13.51 -21.57 -9.00
N LEU A 138 13.12 -21.60 -10.29
CA LEU A 138 11.77 -21.33 -10.84
C LEU A 138 10.56 -21.97 -10.13
N ASP A 139 10.74 -23.10 -9.44
CA ASP A 139 9.68 -23.75 -8.64
C ASP A 139 9.96 -23.59 -7.14
N PRO A 140 9.39 -22.57 -6.48
CA PRO A 140 9.60 -22.33 -5.05
C PRO A 140 8.97 -23.44 -4.21
N CYS A 141 9.70 -23.90 -3.20
CA CYS A 141 9.18 -24.92 -2.29
C CYS A 141 7.95 -24.42 -1.53
N SER A 142 6.87 -25.19 -1.55
CA SER A 142 5.60 -24.78 -0.98
C SER A 142 4.92 -25.90 -0.21
N ILE A 143 4.36 -25.56 0.94
CA ILE A 143 3.33 -26.36 1.60
C ILE A 143 1.99 -25.62 1.45
N ASN A 144 1.01 -26.29 0.86
CA ASN A 144 -0.36 -25.77 0.74
C ASN A 144 -1.30 -26.55 1.66
N LEU A 145 -1.92 -25.84 2.61
CA LEU A 145 -2.89 -26.36 3.58
C LEU A 145 -4.29 -25.74 3.39
N GLN A 146 -4.53 -25.04 2.28
CA GLN A 146 -5.83 -24.42 2.00
C GLN A 146 -6.97 -25.45 1.98
N ASP A 147 -8.21 -24.98 2.09
CA ASP A 147 -9.42 -25.81 2.01
C ASP A 147 -9.42 -26.95 3.06
N ASN A 148 -8.70 -26.77 4.18
CA ASN A 148 -8.79 -27.62 5.36
C ASN A 148 -9.56 -26.88 6.47
N PRO A 149 -10.39 -27.56 7.27
CA PRO A 149 -11.13 -26.97 8.39
C PRO A 149 -10.22 -26.68 9.59
N LEU A 150 -9.05 -26.07 9.37
CA LEU A 150 -8.10 -25.72 10.41
C LEU A 150 -8.73 -24.71 11.36
N SER A 151 -8.82 -25.05 12.64
CA SER A 151 -9.30 -24.16 13.69
C SER A 151 -8.17 -23.62 14.56
N VAL A 152 -7.05 -24.34 14.66
CA VAL A 152 -5.91 -23.94 15.50
C VAL A 152 -4.56 -24.27 14.83
N VAL A 153 -3.64 -23.31 14.88
CA VAL A 153 -2.19 -23.55 14.70
C VAL A 153 -1.53 -23.41 16.08
N GLU A 154 -1.06 -24.54 16.62
CA GLU A 154 -0.48 -24.60 17.95
C GLU A 154 0.91 -23.94 18.04
N SER A 155 1.35 -23.65 19.26
CA SER A 155 2.71 -23.17 19.51
C SER A 155 3.74 -24.15 18.94
N TYR A 156 4.80 -23.63 18.29
CA TYR A 156 5.88 -24.42 17.69
C TYR A 156 5.47 -25.38 16.56
N ALA A 157 4.26 -25.24 16.01
CA ALA A 157 3.73 -26.07 14.92
C ALA A 157 4.67 -26.17 13.70
N LEU A 158 5.54 -25.17 13.50
CA LEU A 158 6.40 -25.06 12.32
C LEU A 158 7.90 -25.02 12.64
N SER A 159 8.28 -25.37 13.88
CA SER A 159 9.66 -25.32 14.39
C SER A 159 10.70 -26.11 13.61
N TRP A 160 10.27 -27.00 12.73
CA TRP A 160 11.15 -27.83 11.89
C TRP A 160 10.89 -27.66 10.39
N CYS A 161 10.05 -26.70 10.00
CA CYS A 161 9.59 -26.55 8.64
C CYS A 161 10.56 -25.72 7.79
N LYS A 162 11.38 -26.39 6.97
CA LYS A 162 12.35 -25.78 6.06
C LYS A 162 11.77 -25.55 4.66
N ARG A 163 10.93 -24.53 4.50
CA ARG A 163 10.10 -24.33 3.29
C ARG A 163 10.03 -22.90 2.85
N LEU A 164 10.05 -22.63 1.54
CA LEU A 164 10.01 -21.24 1.05
C LEU A 164 8.67 -20.55 1.29
N SER A 165 7.56 -21.27 1.11
CA SER A 165 6.20 -20.72 1.19
C SER A 165 5.26 -21.64 1.96
N LEU A 166 4.43 -21.04 2.81
CA LEU A 166 3.39 -21.72 3.57
C LEU A 166 2.06 -20.97 3.39
N ILE A 167 1.02 -21.70 2.99
CA ILE A 167 -0.29 -21.13 2.64
C ILE A 167 -1.39 -21.83 3.43
N PHE A 168 -2.20 -21.03 4.12
CA PHE A 168 -3.36 -21.45 4.91
C PHE A 168 -4.64 -20.78 4.42
N GLY A 169 -5.77 -21.41 4.75
CA GLY A 169 -7.09 -20.79 4.73
C GLY A 169 -8.03 -21.35 3.66
N ASN A 170 -8.88 -20.51 3.07
CA ASN A 170 -10.06 -20.92 2.30
C ASN A 170 -10.90 -21.95 3.08
N SER A 171 -11.13 -21.70 4.37
CA SER A 171 -11.91 -22.58 5.22
C SER A 171 -13.14 -21.83 5.73
N THR A 172 -14.14 -22.59 6.20
CA THR A 172 -15.31 -22.04 6.87
C THR A 172 -15.12 -21.94 8.38
N THR A 173 -13.95 -22.28 8.90
CA THR A 173 -13.65 -22.33 10.33
C THR A 173 -12.94 -21.06 10.79
N GLU A 174 -13.26 -20.60 11.99
CA GLU A 174 -12.43 -19.60 12.64
C GLU A 174 -11.04 -20.18 12.90
N LEU A 175 -9.99 -19.37 12.72
CA LEU A 175 -8.60 -19.81 12.87
C LEU A 175 -7.93 -19.05 14.01
N VAL A 176 -7.40 -19.81 14.97
CA VAL A 176 -6.57 -19.29 16.07
C VAL A 176 -5.11 -19.65 15.83
N VAL A 177 -4.24 -18.65 15.78
CA VAL A 177 -2.79 -18.85 15.71
C VAL A 177 -2.18 -18.55 17.07
N LYS A 178 -1.65 -19.59 17.71
CA LYS A 178 -1.07 -19.52 19.05
C LYS A 178 0.27 -18.80 19.08
N ALA A 179 0.64 -18.26 20.24
CA ALA A 179 1.94 -17.67 20.48
C ALA A 179 3.06 -18.64 20.06
N TYR A 180 4.12 -18.14 19.43
CA TYR A 180 5.24 -18.95 18.93
C TYR A 180 4.89 -20.01 17.86
N ALA A 181 3.70 -19.96 17.25
CA ALA A 181 3.31 -20.91 16.19
C ALA A 181 4.33 -21.02 15.04
N PHE A 182 4.93 -19.90 14.65
CA PHE A 182 5.95 -19.83 13.59
C PHE A 182 7.39 -19.85 14.12
N TYR A 183 7.61 -20.14 15.39
CA TYR A 183 8.96 -20.09 15.97
C TYR A 183 9.93 -21.04 15.25
N GLY A 184 11.14 -20.58 14.93
CA GLY A 184 12.21 -21.44 14.40
C GLY A 184 12.06 -21.81 12.92
N THR A 185 11.27 -21.06 12.17
CA THR A 185 11.13 -21.26 10.72
C THR A 185 12.36 -20.73 9.97
N GLU A 186 13.41 -21.54 9.88
CA GLU A 186 14.72 -21.15 9.32
C GLU A 186 14.71 -20.84 7.81
N ASP A 187 13.69 -21.27 7.06
CA ASP A 187 13.65 -21.08 5.59
C ASP A 187 12.34 -20.50 5.04
N ILE A 188 11.35 -20.22 5.92
CA ILE A 188 10.07 -19.66 5.48
C ILE A 188 10.21 -18.22 5.07
N LYS A 189 10.11 -17.97 3.76
CA LYS A 189 10.15 -16.63 3.15
C LYS A 189 8.76 -16.06 2.94
N LYS A 190 7.73 -16.88 2.73
CA LYS A 190 6.34 -16.44 2.56
C LYS A 190 5.40 -17.16 3.51
N ILE A 191 4.60 -16.40 4.25
CA ILE A 191 3.45 -16.89 5.01
C ILE A 191 2.21 -16.21 4.45
N ALA A 192 1.22 -17.00 4.02
CA ALA A 192 -0.06 -16.51 3.54
C ALA A 192 -1.22 -17.14 4.32
N ILE A 193 -2.12 -16.31 4.85
CA ILE A 193 -3.38 -16.73 5.47
C ILE A 193 -4.51 -16.02 4.72
N THR A 194 -5.34 -16.76 3.99
CA THR A 194 -6.35 -16.15 3.11
C THR A 194 -7.71 -16.82 3.26
N GLY A 195 -8.81 -16.06 3.22
CA GLY A 195 -10.14 -16.65 3.10
C GLY A 195 -10.56 -17.47 4.32
N VAL A 196 -10.20 -17.02 5.53
CA VAL A 196 -10.77 -17.55 6.78
C VAL A 196 -11.80 -16.56 7.32
N PRO A 197 -12.95 -16.97 7.84
CA PRO A 197 -14.01 -16.05 8.26
C PRO A 197 -13.58 -15.16 9.44
N SER A 198 -12.82 -15.71 10.38
CA SER A 198 -12.37 -15.04 11.60
C SER A 198 -10.97 -15.53 11.94
N LEU A 199 -10.06 -14.59 12.18
CA LEU A 199 -8.65 -14.86 12.49
C LEU A 199 -8.28 -14.21 13.82
N TYR A 200 -7.78 -15.03 14.73
CA TYR A 200 -7.22 -14.61 16.01
C TYR A 200 -5.73 -14.86 16.02
N LEU A 201 -4.95 -13.80 16.27
CA LEU A 201 -3.50 -13.86 16.36
C LEU A 201 -3.09 -13.52 17.80
N GLU A 202 -2.52 -14.49 18.51
CA GLU A 202 -1.91 -14.23 19.82
C GLU A 202 -0.68 -13.30 19.68
N HIS A 203 -0.15 -12.84 20.79
CA HIS A 203 1.14 -12.14 20.83
C HIS A 203 2.30 -13.05 20.36
N ARG A 204 3.37 -12.46 19.80
CA ARG A 204 4.66 -13.13 19.56
C ARG A 204 4.62 -14.36 18.63
N ILE A 205 3.63 -14.46 17.74
CA ILE A 205 3.52 -15.61 16.80
C ILE A 205 4.72 -15.71 15.85
N PHE A 206 5.40 -14.59 15.56
CA PHE A 206 6.53 -14.46 14.64
C PHE A 206 7.90 -14.37 15.35
N THR A 207 8.01 -14.81 16.60
CA THR A 207 9.29 -14.82 17.30
C THR A 207 10.30 -15.70 16.56
N ASN A 208 11.51 -15.19 16.32
CA ASN A 208 12.59 -15.91 15.61
C ASN A 208 12.19 -16.34 14.17
N THR A 209 11.63 -15.40 13.40
CA THR A 209 11.18 -15.59 12.00
C THR A 209 11.76 -14.55 11.04
N ASP A 210 13.01 -14.15 11.25
CA ASP A 210 13.77 -13.17 10.47
C ASP A 210 13.91 -13.53 8.96
N GLN A 211 13.63 -14.78 8.62
CA GLN A 211 13.71 -15.31 7.27
C GLN A 211 12.48 -14.92 6.43
N VAL A 212 11.35 -14.63 7.07
CA VAL A 212 10.10 -14.24 6.41
C VAL A 212 10.31 -12.94 5.66
N LYS A 213 10.04 -12.97 4.34
CA LYS A 213 10.13 -11.83 3.40
C LYS A 213 8.77 -11.29 3.01
N LEU A 214 7.73 -12.11 3.03
CA LEU A 214 6.37 -11.72 2.73
C LEU A 214 5.40 -12.33 3.73
N LEU A 215 4.68 -11.47 4.45
CA LEU A 215 3.49 -11.87 5.20
C LEU A 215 2.26 -11.36 4.44
N GLU A 216 1.36 -12.26 4.09
CA GLU A 216 0.12 -11.95 3.40
C GLU A 216 -1.08 -12.43 4.22
N ILE A 217 -1.98 -11.52 4.58
CA ILE A 217 -3.24 -11.86 5.23
C ILE A 217 -4.37 -11.25 4.40
N SER A 218 -5.32 -12.05 3.93
CA SER A 218 -6.37 -11.52 3.05
C SER A 218 -7.72 -12.18 3.24
N HIS A 219 -8.79 -11.47 2.88
CA HIS A 219 -10.16 -11.98 2.91
C HIS A 219 -10.53 -12.62 4.26
N THR A 220 -10.37 -11.86 5.35
CA THR A 220 -10.64 -12.34 6.71
C THR A 220 -11.12 -11.22 7.62
N GLU A 221 -11.77 -11.56 8.73
CA GLU A 221 -11.96 -10.64 9.85
C GLU A 221 -10.89 -10.88 10.93
N LEU A 222 -10.10 -9.86 11.28
CA LEU A 222 -9.18 -9.89 12.41
C LEU A 222 -9.89 -9.37 13.66
N LYS A 223 -10.16 -10.26 14.61
CA LYS A 223 -10.90 -9.94 15.85
C LYS A 223 -10.11 -8.99 16.75
N THR A 224 -8.86 -9.33 17.07
CA THR A 224 -7.99 -8.47 17.86
C THR A 224 -6.55 -8.67 17.42
N ILE A 225 -5.83 -7.57 17.26
CA ILE A 225 -4.37 -7.58 17.16
C ILE A 225 -3.83 -7.27 18.55
N GLU A 226 -3.27 -8.29 19.20
CA GLU A 226 -2.60 -8.15 20.49
C GLU A 226 -1.32 -7.30 20.35
N LYS A 227 -0.84 -6.80 21.48
CA LYS A 227 0.48 -6.15 21.52
C LYS A 227 1.56 -7.13 21.06
N PHE A 228 2.52 -6.64 20.27
CA PHE A 228 3.68 -7.44 19.86
C PHE A 228 3.36 -8.69 19.02
N THR A 229 2.18 -8.77 18.39
CA THR A 229 1.84 -9.89 17.49
C THR A 229 2.89 -10.07 16.37
N PHE A 230 3.40 -8.97 15.81
CA PHE A 230 4.37 -8.98 14.69
C PHE A 230 5.84 -8.87 15.13
N GLU A 231 6.12 -8.99 16.43
CA GLU A 231 7.50 -8.99 16.94
C GLU A 231 8.28 -10.20 16.39
N GLY A 232 9.49 -9.94 15.90
CA GLY A 232 10.37 -10.96 15.28
C GLY A 232 10.40 -10.93 13.75
N LEU A 233 9.49 -10.18 13.09
CA LEU A 233 9.56 -9.88 11.65
C LEU A 233 10.62 -8.79 11.37
N THR A 234 11.89 -9.11 11.60
CA THR A 234 13.00 -8.13 11.60
C THR A 234 13.54 -7.81 10.21
N ASN A 235 13.30 -8.66 9.22
CA ASN A 235 13.91 -8.58 7.89
C ASN A 235 12.90 -8.92 6.77
N VAL A 236 11.63 -8.58 7.01
CA VAL A 236 10.53 -8.74 6.04
C VAL A 236 10.62 -7.72 4.91
N ASN A 237 10.24 -8.04 3.68
CA ASN A 237 10.22 -7.04 2.61
C ASN A 237 8.87 -6.33 2.58
N GLU A 238 7.79 -7.10 2.74
CA GLU A 238 6.43 -6.60 2.69
C GLU A 238 5.52 -7.36 3.68
N ILE A 239 4.70 -6.61 4.40
CA ILE A 239 3.54 -7.13 5.10
C ILE A 239 2.32 -6.56 4.37
N ARG A 240 1.47 -7.45 3.85
CA ARG A 240 0.29 -7.09 3.08
C ARG A 240 -0.97 -7.65 3.72
N PHE A 241 -1.90 -6.75 3.97
CA PHE A 241 -3.28 -7.03 4.30
C PHE A 241 -4.18 -6.53 3.16
N SER A 242 -5.14 -7.34 2.74
CA SER A 242 -6.12 -6.93 1.71
C SER A 242 -7.47 -7.59 1.95
N HIS A 243 -8.56 -6.83 1.84
CA HIS A 243 -9.90 -7.30 2.17
C HIS A 243 -9.97 -7.83 3.61
N VAL A 244 -9.31 -7.14 4.55
CA VAL A 244 -9.31 -7.51 5.97
C VAL A 244 -10.14 -6.52 6.77
N LYS A 245 -11.03 -7.03 7.62
CA LYS A 245 -11.79 -6.21 8.57
C LYS A 245 -11.13 -6.27 9.94
N PHE A 246 -10.71 -5.13 10.47
CA PHE A 246 -10.08 -5.03 11.78
C PHE A 246 -11.14 -4.59 12.81
N GLU A 247 -11.51 -5.48 13.73
CA GLU A 247 -12.46 -5.12 14.80
C GLU A 247 -11.78 -4.30 15.90
N LYS A 248 -10.60 -4.73 16.35
CA LYS A 248 -9.83 -4.04 17.40
C LYS A 248 -8.33 -4.12 17.16
N ILE A 249 -7.66 -2.97 17.22
CA ILE A 249 -6.20 -2.86 17.16
C ILE A 249 -5.71 -2.27 18.49
N HIS A 250 -4.85 -2.99 19.21
CA HIS A 250 -4.22 -2.48 20.43
C HIS A 250 -3.24 -1.34 20.11
N GLU A 251 -2.92 -0.50 21.11
CA GLU A 251 -1.95 0.63 21.01
C GLU A 251 -0.54 0.22 20.55
N PHE A 252 -0.21 -1.08 20.56
CA PHE A 252 1.07 -1.64 20.11
C PHE A 252 0.86 -2.80 19.13
N GLY A 253 -0.26 -2.79 18.40
CA GLY A 253 -0.65 -3.90 17.54
C GLY A 253 0.33 -4.16 16.40
N PHE A 254 0.99 -3.12 15.86
CA PHE A 254 1.97 -3.22 14.78
C PHE A 254 3.41 -2.90 15.25
N SER A 255 3.66 -2.93 16.55
CA SER A 255 5.00 -2.66 17.09
C SER A 255 5.94 -3.84 16.86
N GLY A 256 7.25 -3.56 16.87
CA GLY A 256 8.29 -4.59 16.81
C GLY A 256 8.65 -5.09 15.40
N ILE A 257 8.00 -4.58 14.35
CA ILE A 257 8.33 -4.90 12.95
C ILE A 257 9.65 -4.20 12.60
N PHE A 258 10.64 -4.94 12.06
CA PHE A 258 12.01 -4.45 11.83
C PHE A 258 12.78 -4.04 13.08
N TYR A 259 12.37 -4.51 14.26
CA TYR A 259 13.03 -4.18 15.52
C TYR A 259 13.66 -5.42 16.15
N THR A 260 14.98 -5.38 16.34
CA THR A 260 15.72 -6.33 17.17
C THR A 260 15.94 -5.69 18.54
N PRO A 261 15.42 -6.27 19.65
CA PRO A 261 15.71 -5.79 21.00
C PRO A 261 17.23 -5.73 21.24
N SER A 262 17.69 -4.66 21.90
CA SER A 262 19.10 -4.41 22.18
C SER A 262 19.81 -5.58 22.90
N GLU A 263 19.07 -6.33 23.71
CA GLU A 263 19.55 -7.51 24.45
C GLU A 263 19.82 -8.72 23.53
N ILE A 264 19.01 -8.93 22.48
CA ILE A 264 19.18 -10.03 21.52
C ILE A 264 20.36 -9.74 20.58
N SER A 265 20.58 -8.47 20.23
CA SER A 265 21.75 -8.05 19.45
C SER A 265 23.08 -8.25 20.18
N GLN A 266 23.09 -8.46 21.50
CA GLN A 266 24.30 -8.82 22.25
C GLN A 266 24.52 -10.34 22.37
N LEU A 267 23.44 -11.14 22.34
CA LEU A 267 23.49 -12.59 22.54
C LEU A 267 23.61 -13.40 21.26
N THR A 268 23.26 -12.81 20.12
CA THR A 268 23.36 -13.45 18.82
C THR A 268 24.45 -12.78 18.02
N SER A 269 25.21 -13.54 17.23
CA SER A 269 26.18 -13.01 16.25
C SER A 269 25.51 -12.28 15.07
N TYR A 270 24.38 -11.62 15.31
CA TYR A 270 23.70 -10.68 14.42
C TYR A 270 24.51 -9.39 14.29
N SER A 271 25.75 -9.51 13.81
CA SER A 271 26.60 -8.39 13.41
C SER A 271 26.23 -7.84 12.02
N GLY A 272 25.11 -8.27 11.43
CA GLY A 272 24.73 -8.01 10.05
C GLY A 272 23.30 -7.51 9.82
N ALA A 273 22.58 -7.05 10.86
CA ALA A 273 21.32 -6.34 10.64
C ALA A 273 21.64 -4.99 9.98
N ASN A 274 21.72 -5.02 8.65
CA ASN A 274 21.72 -3.86 7.78
C ASN A 274 20.68 -2.89 8.32
N GLN A 275 21.10 -1.75 8.87
CA GLN A 275 20.26 -0.59 9.19
C GLN A 275 19.63 0.03 7.91
N ARG A 276 19.44 -0.76 6.84
CA ARG A 276 19.13 -0.34 5.47
C ARG A 276 17.93 -1.04 4.85
N ALA A 277 17.44 -2.17 5.38
CA ALA A 277 16.29 -2.88 4.79
C ALA A 277 14.99 -2.59 5.56
N GLY A 278 14.47 -1.36 5.46
CA GLY A 278 13.09 -1.11 5.86
C GLY A 278 12.12 -1.58 4.76
N GLY A 279 10.99 -2.18 5.14
CA GLY A 279 10.03 -2.75 4.21
C GLY A 279 8.75 -1.94 4.02
N VAL A 280 7.83 -2.53 3.27
CA VAL A 280 6.51 -2.00 2.92
C VAL A 280 5.46 -2.60 3.85
N PHE A 281 4.66 -1.75 4.47
CA PHE A 281 3.48 -2.17 5.23
C PHE A 281 2.23 -1.69 4.50
N ASN A 282 1.46 -2.61 3.95
CA ASN A 282 0.33 -2.31 3.09
C ASN A 282 -0.95 -2.92 3.69
N ILE A 283 -1.88 -2.09 4.15
CA ILE A 283 -3.23 -2.50 4.56
C ILE A 283 -4.26 -1.88 3.61
N SER A 284 -4.01 -1.84 2.31
CA SER A 284 -4.99 -1.26 1.38
C SER A 284 -6.24 -2.13 1.23
N GLN A 285 -7.34 -1.52 0.79
CA GLN A 285 -8.60 -2.23 0.49
C GLN A 285 -9.13 -3.04 1.69
N SER A 286 -9.08 -2.44 2.87
CA SER A 286 -9.43 -3.09 4.14
C SER A 286 -10.40 -2.19 4.93
N ILE A 287 -10.89 -2.69 6.07
CA ILE A 287 -11.79 -1.94 6.96
C ILE A 287 -11.03 -1.69 8.26
N ILE A 288 -10.37 -0.54 8.33
CA ILE A 288 -9.73 -0.01 9.54
C ILE A 288 -10.51 1.23 10.00
N PRO A 289 -11.28 1.18 11.09
CA PRO A 289 -12.06 2.34 11.52
C PRO A 289 -11.20 3.44 12.17
N VAL A 290 -10.16 3.05 12.93
CA VAL A 290 -9.32 3.97 13.72
C VAL A 290 -7.86 3.50 13.72
N LEU A 291 -6.92 4.43 13.52
CA LEU A 291 -5.51 4.20 13.79
C LEU A 291 -5.21 4.52 15.28
N PRO A 292 -4.74 3.55 16.08
CA PRO A 292 -4.42 3.82 17.49
C PRO A 292 -3.16 4.68 17.63
N SER A 293 -3.01 5.33 18.78
CA SER A 293 -1.73 5.94 19.19
C SER A 293 -0.65 4.85 19.25
N ASP A 294 0.61 5.19 18.99
CA ASP A 294 1.78 4.31 19.13
C ASP A 294 1.70 2.95 18.39
N GLY A 295 0.74 2.76 17.48
CA GLY A 295 0.53 1.47 16.80
C GLY A 295 1.75 0.99 16.01
N PHE A 296 2.55 1.93 15.50
CA PHE A 296 3.80 1.69 14.74
C PHE A 296 5.07 1.95 15.56
N ARG A 297 4.96 2.00 16.90
CA ARG A 297 6.11 2.25 17.76
C ARG A 297 7.17 1.16 17.58
N ASP A 298 8.44 1.56 17.68
CA ASP A 298 9.58 0.66 17.57
C ASP A 298 9.55 -0.11 16.24
N THR A 299 9.42 0.62 15.14
CA THR A 299 9.47 0.09 13.78
C THR A 299 10.52 0.80 12.93
N ASN A 300 10.93 0.19 11.81
CA ASN A 300 11.84 0.78 10.83
C ASN A 300 11.26 0.74 9.40
N LEU A 301 9.96 1.00 9.28
CA LEU A 301 9.23 0.94 8.02
C LEU A 301 9.62 2.07 7.05
N LYS A 302 9.73 1.76 5.75
CA LYS A 302 10.01 2.74 4.69
C LYS A 302 8.77 3.21 3.97
N SER A 303 7.75 2.38 3.85
CA SER A 303 6.49 2.75 3.20
C SER A 303 5.32 2.19 3.98
N VAL A 304 4.35 3.04 4.27
CA VAL A 304 3.09 2.67 4.92
C VAL A 304 1.96 3.05 3.97
N ILE A 305 1.24 2.05 3.48
CA ILE A 305 0.17 2.17 2.51
C ILE A 305 -1.14 1.79 3.20
N LEU A 306 -1.98 2.78 3.43
CA LEU A 306 -3.28 2.68 4.11
C LEU A 306 -4.40 3.14 3.18
N ALA A 307 -4.18 3.18 1.87
CA ALA A 307 -5.15 3.66 0.89
C ALA A 307 -6.40 2.78 0.82
N ASN A 308 -7.53 3.37 0.41
CA ASN A 308 -8.79 2.64 0.21
C ASN A 308 -9.24 1.91 1.48
N ASN A 309 -9.29 2.64 2.60
CA ASN A 309 -9.80 2.15 3.88
C ASN A 309 -10.97 3.02 4.36
N GLN A 310 -11.42 2.80 5.60
CA GLN A 310 -12.52 3.52 6.25
C GLN A 310 -12.03 4.33 7.46
N ILE A 311 -10.77 4.78 7.46
CA ILE A 311 -10.17 5.48 8.61
C ILE A 311 -10.84 6.85 8.73
N ASP A 312 -11.59 7.09 9.81
CA ASP A 312 -12.27 8.37 10.06
C ASP A 312 -11.45 9.30 10.97
N LEU A 313 -10.78 8.72 11.97
CA LEU A 313 -10.04 9.46 12.99
C LEU A 313 -8.56 9.04 13.04
N ILE A 314 -7.67 10.02 12.89
CA ILE A 314 -6.24 9.86 13.19
C ILE A 314 -5.96 10.44 14.59
N LYS A 315 -5.64 9.56 15.55
CA LYS A 315 -5.28 9.96 16.92
C LYS A 315 -3.90 10.66 16.97
N GLY A 316 -3.66 11.41 18.05
CA GLY A 316 -2.35 12.03 18.29
C GLY A 316 -1.24 10.97 18.36
N TYR A 317 -0.09 11.23 17.74
CA TYR A 317 1.05 10.30 17.71
C TYR A 317 0.78 8.92 17.08
N ALA A 318 -0.27 8.78 16.26
CA ALA A 318 -0.59 7.51 15.58
C ALA A 318 0.57 6.95 14.73
N PHE A 319 1.45 7.83 14.23
CA PHE A 319 2.60 7.47 13.39
C PHE A 319 3.95 7.49 14.13
N ARG A 320 3.94 7.47 15.47
CA ARG A 320 5.18 7.42 16.25
C ARG A 320 5.94 6.12 15.98
N GLY A 321 7.26 6.22 15.85
CA GLY A 321 8.13 5.08 15.51
C GLY A 321 8.56 5.06 14.04
N LEU A 322 7.83 5.72 13.14
CA LEU A 322 8.09 5.75 11.69
C LEU A 322 9.22 6.72 11.28
N HIS A 323 10.40 6.60 11.90
CA HIS A 323 11.53 7.53 11.73
C HIS A 323 12.20 7.46 10.35
N SER A 324 12.13 6.31 9.69
CA SER A 324 12.76 6.01 8.40
C SER A 324 11.78 6.03 7.22
N LEU A 325 10.56 6.52 7.46
CA LEU A 325 9.47 6.46 6.49
C LEU A 325 9.73 7.42 5.32
N TYR A 326 9.64 6.89 4.11
CA TYR A 326 9.74 7.64 2.86
C TYR A 326 8.36 8.00 2.29
N CYS A 327 7.37 7.13 2.46
CA CYS A 327 6.04 7.32 1.88
C CYS A 327 4.95 6.95 2.90
N LEU A 328 4.02 7.89 3.13
CA LEU A 328 2.77 7.65 3.84
C LEU A 328 1.59 7.90 2.91
N GLU A 329 0.88 6.84 2.56
CA GLU A 329 -0.24 6.87 1.63
C GLU A 329 -1.55 6.62 2.39
N LEU A 330 -2.40 7.64 2.48
CA LEU A 330 -3.72 7.63 3.15
C LEU A 330 -4.85 7.99 2.18
N THR A 331 -4.61 7.93 0.86
CA THR A 331 -5.60 8.29 -0.16
C THR A 331 -6.86 7.43 -0.07
N ASP A 332 -8.02 8.02 -0.37
CA ASP A 332 -9.32 7.35 -0.36
C ASP A 332 -9.64 6.68 0.98
N ASN A 333 -9.67 7.52 2.02
CA ASN A 333 -10.12 7.15 3.37
C ASN A 333 -11.31 8.02 3.77
N TRP A 334 -11.76 7.87 5.02
CA TRP A 334 -12.85 8.68 5.58
C TRP A 334 -12.34 9.77 6.52
N VAL A 335 -11.06 10.14 6.46
CA VAL A 335 -10.42 10.98 7.48
C VAL A 335 -11.14 12.30 7.55
N GLY A 336 -11.95 12.50 8.59
CA GLY A 336 -12.70 13.73 8.82
C GLY A 336 -11.94 14.67 9.74
N THR A 337 -11.32 14.12 10.79
CA THR A 337 -10.60 14.87 11.82
C THR A 337 -9.19 14.31 12.03
N ILE A 338 -8.20 15.20 11.99
CA ILE A 338 -6.82 14.92 12.41
C ILE A 338 -6.64 15.53 13.80
N LYS A 339 -6.28 14.73 14.82
CA LYS A 339 -6.01 15.26 16.16
C LYS A 339 -4.66 16.00 16.22
N PRO A 340 -4.45 16.91 17.20
CA PRO A 340 -3.16 17.59 17.36
C PRO A 340 -1.99 16.60 17.47
N TYR A 341 -0.86 16.92 16.84
CA TYR A 341 0.36 16.10 16.82
C TYR A 341 0.21 14.70 16.20
N ALA A 342 -0.87 14.42 15.45
CA ALA A 342 -1.07 13.13 14.78
C ALA A 342 0.14 12.71 13.93
N PHE A 343 0.73 13.67 13.22
CA PHE A 343 1.91 13.46 12.35
C PHE A 343 3.23 13.87 13.01
N GLY A 344 3.23 14.32 14.27
CA GLY A 344 4.35 15.04 14.89
C GLY A 344 5.65 14.26 15.09
N SER A 345 5.63 12.94 14.84
CA SER A 345 6.80 12.08 14.91
C SER A 345 7.49 11.86 13.55
N LEU A 346 6.89 12.36 12.46
CA LEU A 346 7.41 12.21 11.11
C LEU A 346 8.54 13.21 10.86
N LYS A 347 9.78 12.74 11.08
CA LYS A 347 10.98 13.59 10.99
C LYS A 347 11.60 13.66 9.60
N ASN A 348 11.39 12.65 8.74
CA ASN A 348 12.08 12.53 7.45
C ASN A 348 11.15 12.08 6.30
N VAL A 349 9.85 12.39 6.34
CA VAL A 349 8.87 11.85 5.39
C VAL A 349 8.62 12.79 4.20
N PRO A 350 9.22 12.56 3.02
CA PRO A 350 9.10 13.50 1.91
C PRO A 350 7.69 13.60 1.32
N ARG A 351 6.80 12.64 1.57
CA ARG A 351 5.45 12.67 0.99
C ARG A 351 4.39 12.06 1.89
N VAL A 352 3.39 12.88 2.23
CA VAL A 352 2.14 12.45 2.88
C VAL A 352 0.98 12.77 1.93
N ARG A 353 0.25 11.73 1.51
CA ARG A 353 -0.93 11.87 0.65
C ARG A 353 -2.19 11.60 1.45
N LEU A 354 -3.03 12.63 1.61
CA LEU A 354 -4.35 12.57 2.24
C LEU A 354 -5.45 12.85 1.22
N SER A 355 -5.21 12.57 -0.06
CA SER A 355 -6.17 12.86 -1.12
C SER A 355 -7.45 12.00 -0.99
N GLU A 356 -8.57 12.48 -1.55
CA GLU A 356 -9.85 11.78 -1.50
C GLU A 356 -10.28 11.39 -0.08
N ASN A 357 -10.12 12.28 0.90
CA ASN A 357 -10.58 12.06 2.28
C ASN A 357 -11.81 12.91 2.63
N ARG A 358 -12.44 12.71 3.79
CA ARG A 358 -13.60 13.51 4.22
C ARG A 358 -13.20 14.71 5.08
N LEU A 359 -12.01 15.27 4.84
CA LEU A 359 -11.40 16.32 5.67
C LEU A 359 -12.34 17.53 5.74
N SER A 360 -12.95 17.72 6.91
CA SER A 360 -13.91 18.81 7.14
C SER A 360 -13.34 19.91 8.01
N HIS A 361 -12.46 19.54 8.95
CA HIS A 361 -11.84 20.49 9.85
C HIS A 361 -10.40 20.09 10.19
N LEU A 362 -9.47 21.03 9.96
CA LEU A 362 -8.09 20.90 10.41
C LEU A 362 -7.90 21.71 11.70
N VAL A 363 -7.70 21.03 12.81
CA VAL A 363 -7.51 21.66 14.14
C VAL A 363 -6.13 22.31 14.26
N GLU A 364 -5.95 23.14 15.30
CA GLU A 364 -4.66 23.73 15.65
C GLU A 364 -3.60 22.64 15.88
N ARG A 365 -2.38 22.84 15.32
CA ARG A 365 -1.23 21.93 15.48
C ARG A 365 -1.51 20.48 15.08
N ALA A 366 -2.41 20.23 14.13
CA ALA A 366 -2.62 18.90 13.54
C ALA A 366 -1.31 18.27 13.04
N PHE A 367 -0.42 19.12 12.49
CA PHE A 367 0.93 18.75 12.03
C PHE A 367 2.06 19.18 12.98
N GLY A 368 1.76 19.53 14.23
CA GLY A 368 2.74 19.97 15.22
C GLY A 368 3.94 19.02 15.32
N ASN A 369 5.16 19.54 15.28
CA ASN A 369 6.44 18.80 15.28
C ASN A 369 6.76 17.95 14.02
N SER A 370 5.95 18.00 12.96
CA SER A 370 6.16 17.22 11.72
C SER A 370 7.19 17.88 10.79
N LYS A 371 8.45 17.93 11.22
CA LYS A 371 9.48 18.71 10.53
C LYS A 371 9.75 18.23 9.10
N GLY A 372 9.70 16.91 8.86
CA GLY A 372 10.19 16.33 7.60
C GLY A 372 9.20 16.25 6.44
N ILE A 373 7.96 16.74 6.58
CA ILE A 373 6.96 16.67 5.50
C ILE A 373 7.28 17.73 4.45
N SER A 374 7.74 17.30 3.26
CA SER A 374 8.07 18.21 2.15
C SER A 374 6.95 18.40 1.13
N LYS A 375 6.08 17.39 0.95
CA LYS A 375 4.89 17.49 0.09
C LYS A 375 3.65 17.01 0.84
N LEU A 376 2.65 17.89 0.91
CA LEU A 376 1.35 17.63 1.55
C LEU A 376 0.21 17.90 0.56
N SER A 377 -0.65 16.90 0.40
CA SER A 377 -1.86 16.99 -0.41
C SER A 377 -3.08 16.75 0.47
N LEU A 378 -3.98 17.74 0.55
CA LEU A 378 -5.24 17.71 1.30
C LEU A 378 -6.39 17.81 0.30
N HIS A 379 -6.97 16.67 -0.10
CA HIS A 379 -8.11 16.69 -1.01
C HIS A 379 -9.36 16.17 -0.30
N ALA A 380 -10.38 17.04 -0.23
CA ALA A 380 -11.65 16.73 0.40
C ALA A 380 -12.63 16.12 -0.63
N LYS A 381 -13.38 15.08 -0.24
CA LYS A 381 -14.39 14.41 -1.06
C LYS A 381 -15.56 15.36 -1.40
N ARG A 382 -16.40 14.94 -2.35
CA ARG A 382 -17.63 15.66 -2.70
C ARG A 382 -18.48 15.98 -1.47
N ASN A 383 -19.03 17.20 -1.44
CA ASN A 383 -19.94 17.70 -0.41
C ASN A 383 -19.36 17.85 1.01
N THR A 384 -18.03 17.85 1.19
CA THR A 384 -17.41 18.18 2.48
C THR A 384 -16.91 19.62 2.48
N ASN A 385 -17.46 20.45 3.37
CA ASN A 385 -16.91 21.79 3.63
C ASN A 385 -15.58 21.65 4.39
N LEU A 386 -14.59 22.47 4.06
CA LEU A 386 -13.28 22.45 4.69
C LEU A 386 -13.08 23.71 5.54
N SER A 387 -12.64 23.54 6.78
CA SER A 387 -12.33 24.63 7.69
C SER A 387 -10.92 24.47 8.25
N LEU A 388 -10.07 25.49 8.09
CA LEU A 388 -8.73 25.55 8.67
C LEU A 388 -8.76 26.40 9.93
N GLY A 389 -8.36 25.79 11.06
CA GLY A 389 -8.11 26.50 12.32
C GLY A 389 -6.87 27.39 12.27
N SER A 390 -6.73 28.25 13.28
CA SER A 390 -5.48 29.01 13.49
C SER A 390 -4.29 28.06 13.67
N TYR A 391 -3.13 28.35 13.07
CA TYR A 391 -1.91 27.56 13.20
C TYR A 391 -2.05 26.06 12.84
N SER A 392 -3.03 25.70 12.00
CA SER A 392 -3.29 24.30 11.62
C SER A 392 -2.07 23.59 11.04
N PHE A 393 -1.22 24.34 10.33
CA PHE A 393 0.00 23.84 9.68
C PHE A 393 1.28 24.05 10.49
N SER A 394 1.20 24.61 11.71
CA SER A 394 2.39 24.87 12.52
C SER A 394 3.13 23.56 12.81
N GLY A 395 4.45 23.56 12.59
CA GLY A 395 5.32 22.39 12.70
C GLY A 395 5.87 21.89 11.37
N LEU A 396 5.24 22.22 10.24
CA LEU A 396 5.68 21.87 8.87
C LEU A 396 6.86 22.75 8.43
N ARG A 397 8.07 22.47 8.92
CA ARG A 397 9.26 23.32 8.65
C ARG A 397 9.88 23.08 7.28
N ASP A 398 9.91 21.84 6.80
CA ASP A 398 10.58 21.47 5.54
C ASP A 398 9.59 21.37 4.35
N ILE A 399 8.37 21.84 4.53
CA ILE A 399 7.31 21.83 3.50
C ILE A 399 7.72 22.66 2.29
N GLN A 400 7.56 22.08 1.10
CA GLN A 400 7.84 22.72 -0.18
C GLN A 400 6.58 22.87 -1.02
N THR A 401 5.70 21.87 -1.00
CA THR A 401 4.45 21.88 -1.78
C THR A 401 3.27 21.59 -0.87
N LEU A 402 2.30 22.50 -0.88
CA LEU A 402 1.00 22.34 -0.23
C LEU A 402 -0.10 22.45 -1.29
N ASP A 403 -0.84 21.36 -1.48
CA ASP A 403 -2.00 21.29 -2.36
C ASP A 403 -3.27 21.10 -1.52
N ILE A 404 -4.21 22.01 -1.63
CA ILE A 404 -5.51 21.98 -0.96
C ILE A 404 -6.58 21.95 -2.03
N LYS A 405 -7.28 20.83 -2.16
CA LYS A 405 -8.35 20.67 -3.13
C LYS A 405 -9.64 20.35 -2.40
N GLY A 406 -10.69 21.11 -2.69
CA GLY A 406 -12.03 20.79 -2.23
C GLY A 406 -12.81 19.98 -3.25
N ALA A 407 -14.09 19.87 -2.97
CA ALA A 407 -15.06 19.53 -3.99
C ALA A 407 -15.67 20.81 -4.61
N PRO A 408 -16.01 20.82 -5.90
CA PRO A 408 -16.68 21.96 -6.51
C PRO A 408 -17.85 22.47 -5.66
N GLY A 409 -17.85 23.75 -5.31
CA GLY A 409 -18.88 24.39 -4.48
C GLY A 409 -18.76 24.16 -2.96
N SER A 410 -17.84 23.32 -2.49
CA SER A 410 -17.61 23.10 -1.05
C SER A 410 -17.14 24.38 -0.35
N ARG A 411 -17.79 24.78 0.74
CA ARG A 411 -17.41 25.98 1.48
C ARG A 411 -16.03 25.79 2.09
N PHE A 412 -15.14 26.76 1.90
CA PHE A 412 -13.82 26.79 2.50
C PHE A 412 -13.69 27.97 3.47
N VAL A 413 -13.42 27.65 4.74
CA VAL A 413 -13.30 28.63 5.82
C VAL A 413 -11.85 28.66 6.29
N VAL A 414 -11.22 29.82 6.24
CA VAL A 414 -9.84 30.01 6.69
C VAL A 414 -9.87 30.93 7.91
N GLN A 415 -9.52 30.41 9.09
CA GLN A 415 -9.35 31.24 10.28
C GLN A 415 -8.09 32.12 10.18
N LYS A 416 -8.03 33.16 11.03
CA LYS A 416 -6.87 34.05 11.12
C LYS A 416 -5.60 33.23 11.41
N ASP A 417 -4.50 33.55 10.75
CA ASP A 417 -3.20 32.91 10.96
C ASP A 417 -3.22 31.38 10.69
N ALA A 418 -4.17 30.87 9.90
CA ALA A 418 -4.24 29.44 9.55
C ALA A 418 -2.98 28.96 8.80
N PHE A 419 -2.44 29.78 7.91
CA PHE A 419 -1.21 29.54 7.15
C PHE A 419 0.06 30.07 7.86
N HIS A 420 -0.05 30.44 9.14
CA HIS A 420 1.13 30.85 9.92
C HIS A 420 2.15 29.71 10.01
N ASP A 421 3.44 30.07 10.18
CA ASP A 421 4.58 29.15 10.20
C ASP A 421 4.87 28.35 8.92
N LEU A 422 4.13 28.57 7.82
CA LEU A 422 4.41 27.98 6.51
C LEU A 422 5.51 28.74 5.72
N GLY A 423 6.53 29.22 6.41
CA GLY A 423 7.60 30.02 5.83
C GLY A 423 8.50 29.25 4.84
N GLY A 424 8.42 27.92 4.80
CA GLY A 424 9.18 27.06 3.87
C GLY A 424 8.48 26.79 2.53
N VAL A 425 7.15 26.99 2.44
CA VAL A 425 6.36 26.58 1.26
C VAL A 425 6.83 27.33 0.03
N ASN A 426 7.13 26.56 -1.03
CA ASN A 426 7.46 27.10 -2.35
C ASN A 426 6.22 27.21 -3.25
N THR A 427 5.39 26.16 -3.26
CA THR A 427 4.19 26.08 -4.09
C THR A 427 2.97 25.84 -3.21
N LEU A 428 2.02 26.77 -3.26
CA LEU A 428 0.70 26.63 -2.66
C LEU A 428 -0.35 26.62 -3.78
N GLN A 429 -1.11 25.53 -3.87
CA GLN A 429 -2.27 25.44 -4.74
C GLN A 429 -3.52 25.24 -3.90
N ILE A 430 -4.55 26.04 -4.18
CA ILE A 430 -5.89 25.87 -3.62
C ILE A 430 -6.84 25.78 -4.80
N ALA A 431 -7.59 24.69 -4.89
CA ALA A 431 -8.46 24.44 -6.04
C ALA A 431 -9.82 23.88 -5.66
N HIS A 432 -10.84 24.20 -6.48
CA HIS A 432 -12.20 23.63 -6.38
C HIS A 432 -12.81 23.74 -4.98
N VAL A 433 -12.74 24.93 -4.40
CA VAL A 433 -13.39 25.30 -3.14
C VAL A 433 -14.25 26.54 -3.35
N SER A 434 -15.14 26.88 -2.43
CA SER A 434 -15.87 28.14 -2.42
C SER A 434 -15.27 29.03 -1.33
N LEU A 435 -14.48 30.01 -1.76
CA LEU A 435 -13.83 31.03 -0.95
C LEU A 435 -14.17 32.43 -1.53
N PRO A 436 -15.40 32.93 -1.38
CA PRO A 436 -15.84 34.15 -2.07
C PRO A 436 -15.06 35.41 -1.70
N THR A 437 -14.53 35.45 -0.48
CA THR A 437 -13.77 36.58 0.04
C THR A 437 -12.42 36.13 0.57
N LEU A 438 -11.34 36.72 0.06
CA LEU A 438 -10.02 36.67 0.68
C LEU A 438 -9.90 37.82 1.69
N ALA A 439 -9.96 37.48 2.98
CA ALA A 439 -9.86 38.46 4.07
C ALA A 439 -8.41 38.95 4.27
N LYS A 440 -8.25 40.08 4.97
CA LYS A 440 -6.93 40.57 5.38
C LYS A 440 -6.12 39.47 6.09
N HIS A 441 -4.84 39.37 5.76
CA HIS A 441 -3.89 38.42 6.33
C HIS A 441 -4.21 36.93 6.11
N THR A 442 -5.09 36.56 5.19
CA THR A 442 -5.35 35.14 4.85
C THR A 442 -4.06 34.38 4.57
N PHE A 443 -3.10 34.97 3.83
CA PHE A 443 -1.84 34.31 3.47
C PHE A 443 -0.62 34.74 4.29
N ARG A 444 -0.85 35.29 5.49
CA ARG A 444 0.24 35.72 6.36
C ARG A 444 1.13 34.55 6.79
N GLY A 445 2.45 34.70 6.66
CA GLY A 445 3.44 33.70 7.05
C GLY A 445 4.04 32.90 5.88
N LEU A 446 3.54 33.06 4.66
CA LEU A 446 4.09 32.45 3.45
C LEU A 446 5.36 33.18 2.96
N ASN A 447 6.43 33.10 3.75
CA ASN A 447 7.65 33.90 3.59
C ASN A 447 8.57 33.49 2.43
N LYS A 448 8.30 32.39 1.73
CA LYS A 448 9.14 31.90 0.61
C LYS A 448 8.33 31.39 -0.58
N VAL A 449 7.02 31.64 -0.60
CA VAL A 449 6.16 31.14 -1.68
C VAL A 449 6.59 31.76 -3.01
N GLN A 450 6.84 30.92 -4.01
CA GLN A 450 7.13 31.35 -5.38
C GLN A 450 5.91 31.18 -6.28
N ILE A 451 5.07 30.17 -6.03
CA ILE A 451 3.91 29.86 -6.85
C ILE A 451 2.68 29.79 -5.96
N LEU A 452 1.72 30.68 -6.19
CA LEU A 452 0.41 30.67 -5.54
C LEU A 452 -0.69 30.55 -6.59
N LYS A 453 -1.40 29.42 -6.59
CA LYS A 453 -2.51 29.14 -7.53
C LYS A 453 -3.83 29.04 -6.77
N LEU A 454 -4.83 29.80 -7.21
CA LEU A 454 -6.18 29.82 -6.68
C LEU A 454 -7.17 29.58 -7.83
N GLU A 455 -7.53 28.33 -8.06
CA GLU A 455 -8.31 27.88 -9.22
C GLU A 455 -9.70 27.42 -8.79
N TYR A 456 -10.75 27.78 -9.52
CA TYR A 456 -12.14 27.38 -9.21
C TYR A 456 -12.52 27.65 -7.75
N CYS A 457 -12.09 28.79 -7.20
CA CYS A 457 -12.31 29.18 -5.81
C CYS A 457 -13.57 30.03 -5.61
N ASN A 458 -14.25 30.42 -6.70
CA ASN A 458 -15.38 31.36 -6.69
C ASN A 458 -15.06 32.68 -5.97
N ILE A 459 -13.82 33.15 -6.04
CA ILE A 459 -13.40 34.40 -5.39
C ILE A 459 -14.06 35.58 -6.10
N SER A 460 -14.78 36.42 -5.37
CA SER A 460 -15.42 37.64 -5.86
C SER A 460 -14.91 38.93 -5.19
N HIS A 461 -14.19 38.80 -4.07
CA HIS A 461 -13.58 39.95 -3.39
C HIS A 461 -12.24 39.59 -2.75
N ILE A 462 -11.27 40.48 -2.86
CA ILE A 462 -9.94 40.35 -2.27
C ILE A 462 -9.62 41.62 -1.50
N ASP A 463 -9.42 41.50 -0.19
CA ASP A 463 -8.93 42.59 0.64
C ASP A 463 -7.49 42.96 0.24
N GLY A 464 -7.16 44.25 0.15
CA GLY A 464 -5.82 44.72 -0.24
C GLY A 464 -4.69 44.25 0.69
N LEU A 465 -5.01 43.80 1.91
CA LEU A 465 -4.07 43.23 2.88
C LEU A 465 -4.13 41.70 2.95
N ALA A 466 -4.85 41.01 2.06
CA ALA A 466 -4.94 39.55 2.04
C ALA A 466 -3.57 38.87 1.90
N PHE A 467 -2.69 39.50 1.12
CA PHE A 467 -1.28 39.11 0.91
C PHE A 467 -0.31 39.84 1.87
N GLY A 468 -0.82 40.53 2.89
CA GLY A 468 0.00 41.27 3.84
C GLY A 468 0.95 40.34 4.62
N GLY A 469 2.26 40.52 4.42
CA GLY A 469 3.31 39.69 5.01
C GLY A 469 3.82 38.56 4.12
N THR A 470 3.34 38.42 2.88
CA THR A 470 4.03 37.63 1.84
C THR A 470 5.16 38.46 1.23
N PRO A 471 6.34 37.90 0.92
CA PRO A 471 7.43 38.65 0.31
C PRO A 471 7.04 39.22 -1.05
N GLY A 472 7.61 40.37 -1.43
CA GLY A 472 7.48 40.94 -2.78
C GLY A 472 8.27 40.18 -3.87
N ALA A 473 8.48 38.87 -3.69
CA ALA A 473 9.24 38.01 -4.58
C ALA A 473 8.49 36.70 -4.89
N VAL A 474 7.14 36.70 -4.78
CA VAL A 474 6.34 35.59 -5.32
C VAL A 474 6.49 35.62 -6.84
N ALA A 475 7.02 34.53 -7.39
CA ALA A 475 7.35 34.45 -8.80
C ALA A 475 6.10 34.46 -9.70
N VAL A 476 5.03 33.81 -9.24
CA VAL A 476 3.79 33.59 -9.99
C VAL A 476 2.57 33.59 -9.05
N ILE A 477 1.59 34.44 -9.36
CA ILE A 477 0.22 34.34 -8.81
C ILE A 477 -0.78 34.04 -9.94
N GLU A 478 -1.54 32.97 -9.80
CA GLU A 478 -2.60 32.59 -10.75
C GLU A 478 -3.96 32.61 -10.04
N LEU A 479 -4.78 33.62 -10.35
CA LEU A 479 -6.19 33.77 -9.96
C LEU A 479 -7.11 33.49 -11.17
N ASN A 480 -6.84 32.40 -11.88
CA ASN A 480 -7.52 32.06 -13.13
C ASN A 480 -8.71 31.12 -12.90
N GLU A 481 -9.49 30.90 -13.97
CA GLU A 481 -10.53 29.86 -14.13
C GLU A 481 -11.47 29.63 -12.93
N GLY A 482 -12.74 29.98 -13.07
CA GLY A 482 -13.75 29.70 -12.03
C GLY A 482 -13.65 30.62 -10.78
N ASN A 483 -13.01 31.77 -10.92
CA ASN A 483 -13.14 32.93 -10.03
C ASN A 483 -14.06 33.99 -10.67
N SER A 484 -14.66 34.84 -9.84
CA SER A 484 -15.76 35.74 -10.21
C SER A 484 -15.46 37.19 -9.80
N LEU A 485 -14.19 37.61 -9.89
CA LEU A 485 -13.78 38.99 -9.55
C LEU A 485 -14.41 39.98 -10.52
N PRO A 486 -15.02 41.08 -10.08
CA PRO A 486 -15.52 42.12 -10.98
C PRO A 486 -14.36 42.82 -11.70
N CYS A 487 -14.47 43.06 -13.00
CA CYS A 487 -13.52 43.91 -13.73
C CYS A 487 -13.77 45.39 -13.39
N ASP A 488 -13.46 45.84 -12.18
CA ASP A 488 -13.76 47.19 -11.68
C ASP A 488 -12.52 47.97 -11.21
N CYS A 489 -12.74 49.12 -10.59
CA CYS A 489 -11.66 49.94 -10.07
C CYS A 489 -10.93 49.31 -8.87
N GLU A 490 -11.59 48.50 -8.05
CA GLU A 490 -10.96 47.81 -6.93
C GLU A 490 -10.01 46.71 -7.42
N THR A 491 -10.44 45.91 -8.41
CA THR A 491 -9.56 44.97 -9.11
C THR A 491 -8.38 45.70 -9.75
N SER A 492 -8.59 46.90 -10.29
CA SER A 492 -7.50 47.69 -10.89
C SER A 492 -6.48 48.21 -9.87
N LYS A 493 -6.93 48.57 -8.66
CA LYS A 493 -6.02 48.91 -7.54
C LYS A 493 -5.24 47.67 -7.09
N LEU A 494 -5.89 46.52 -7.01
CA LEU A 494 -5.25 45.25 -6.69
C LEU A 494 -4.17 44.88 -7.72
N LEU A 495 -4.43 45.06 -9.02
CA LEU A 495 -3.44 44.76 -10.06
C LEU A 495 -2.21 45.68 -10.00
N ARG A 496 -2.39 46.97 -9.70
CA ARG A 496 -1.26 47.89 -9.46
C ARG A 496 -0.41 47.45 -8.28
N ASP A 497 -1.08 47.00 -7.22
CA ASP A 497 -0.42 46.44 -6.06
C ASP A 497 0.36 45.15 -6.42
N PHE A 498 -0.24 44.27 -7.24
CA PHE A 498 0.40 43.05 -7.72
C PHE A 498 1.63 43.33 -8.59
N GLN A 499 1.56 44.32 -9.49
CA GLN A 499 2.69 44.79 -10.29
C GLN A 499 3.89 45.20 -9.44
N SER A 500 3.65 45.81 -8.29
CA SER A 500 4.73 46.23 -7.38
C SER A 500 5.32 45.09 -6.55
N ARG A 501 4.62 43.95 -6.44
CA ARG A 501 4.95 42.84 -5.53
C ARG A 501 5.33 41.53 -6.22
N PHE A 502 4.92 41.29 -7.47
CA PHE A 502 5.02 39.98 -8.11
C PHE A 502 5.64 40.08 -9.50
N SER A 503 6.54 39.14 -9.84
CA SER A 503 7.20 39.15 -11.16
C SER A 503 6.28 38.74 -12.30
N ARG A 504 5.29 37.88 -12.02
CA ARG A 504 4.29 37.42 -12.99
C ARG A 504 2.97 37.21 -12.29
N PHE A 505 1.87 37.60 -12.93
CA PHE A 505 0.55 37.27 -12.42
C PHE A 505 -0.46 37.07 -13.54
N THR A 506 -1.47 36.26 -13.28
CA THR A 506 -2.62 36.16 -14.17
C THR A 506 -3.88 36.17 -13.33
N VAL A 507 -4.81 37.04 -13.70
CA VAL A 507 -6.07 37.25 -12.98
C VAL A 507 -7.20 37.21 -13.99
N THR A 508 -8.21 36.37 -13.76
CA THR A 508 -9.47 36.44 -14.51
C THR A 508 -10.47 37.33 -13.80
N CYS A 509 -11.07 38.28 -14.52
CA CYS A 509 -12.20 39.09 -14.02
C CYS A 509 -13.42 38.97 -14.95
N VAL A 510 -14.59 39.24 -14.40
CA VAL A 510 -15.89 39.20 -15.06
C VAL A 510 -16.39 40.64 -15.28
N THR A 511 -16.69 40.97 -16.52
CA THR A 511 -17.28 42.27 -16.91
C THR A 511 -18.79 42.30 -16.65
N ASP A 512 -19.39 43.49 -16.68
CA ASP A 512 -20.85 43.68 -16.51
C ASP A 512 -21.70 42.88 -17.53
N HIS A 513 -21.12 42.51 -18.67
CA HIS A 513 -21.75 41.67 -19.70
C HIS A 513 -21.47 40.17 -19.54
N SER A 514 -20.99 39.73 -18.37
CA SER A 514 -20.59 38.35 -18.08
C SER A 514 -19.45 37.80 -18.97
N ALA A 515 -18.75 38.67 -19.71
CA ALA A 515 -17.55 38.27 -20.44
C ALA A 515 -16.35 38.18 -19.50
N ILE A 516 -15.56 37.11 -19.63
CA ILE A 516 -14.34 36.87 -18.84
C ILE A 516 -13.16 37.53 -19.55
N LYS A 517 -12.40 38.36 -18.82
CA LYS A 517 -11.12 38.92 -19.27
C LYS A 517 -9.97 38.30 -18.48
N VAL A 518 -8.86 38.02 -19.18
CA VAL A 518 -7.61 37.58 -18.58
C VAL A 518 -6.66 38.76 -18.51
N LEU A 519 -6.26 39.16 -17.30
CA LEU A 519 -5.39 40.28 -17.03
C LEU A 519 -4.02 39.77 -16.58
N LYS A 520 -2.95 40.33 -17.14
CA LYS A 520 -1.55 39.95 -16.93
C LYS A 520 -0.70 41.20 -16.66
N GLU A 521 0.53 40.99 -16.19
CA GLU A 521 1.52 42.03 -15.90
C GLU A 521 1.69 43.07 -17.02
N ASP A 522 1.73 42.60 -18.28
CA ASP A 522 1.98 43.40 -19.48
C ASP A 522 0.71 43.77 -20.26
N SER A 523 -0.48 43.54 -19.69
CA SER A 523 -1.73 43.84 -20.40
C SER A 523 -1.98 45.35 -20.48
N SER A 524 -2.21 45.88 -21.68
CA SER A 524 -2.64 47.28 -21.91
C SER A 524 -4.08 47.55 -21.47
N ASP A 525 -4.85 46.49 -21.19
CA ASP A 525 -6.32 46.54 -21.10
C ASP A 525 -6.81 46.47 -19.65
N TRP A 526 -6.04 46.99 -18.71
CA TRP A 526 -6.45 47.08 -17.31
C TRP A 526 -7.69 47.98 -17.19
N PRO A 527 -8.66 47.65 -16.33
CA PRO A 527 -9.80 48.52 -16.15
C PRO A 527 -9.34 49.91 -15.67
N THR A 528 -9.80 50.96 -16.34
CA THR A 528 -9.41 52.33 -16.01
C THR A 528 -10.30 52.85 -14.88
N CYS A 529 -9.67 53.36 -13.82
CA CYS A 529 -10.37 54.09 -12.76
C CYS A 529 -10.50 55.55 -13.19
N ASP A 530 -11.39 55.86 -14.14
CA ASP A 530 -11.80 57.26 -14.30
C ASP A 530 -12.73 57.63 -13.15
N LYS A 531 -12.51 58.81 -12.60
CA LYS A 531 -13.12 59.28 -11.36
C LYS A 531 -14.66 59.19 -11.43
N GLY A 532 -15.20 58.11 -10.86
CA GLY A 532 -16.59 58.00 -10.43
C GLY A 532 -17.61 57.75 -11.53
N THR A 533 -17.50 56.68 -12.32
CA THR A 533 -18.65 56.00 -12.94
C THR A 533 -18.26 54.59 -13.39
N SER A 534 -19.19 53.64 -13.33
CA SER A 534 -19.06 52.28 -13.85
C SER A 534 -18.46 52.24 -15.26
N ILE A 535 -17.71 51.17 -15.54
CA ILE A 535 -16.91 51.02 -16.76
C ILE A 535 -17.83 50.94 -17.98
N HIS A 536 -17.88 52.03 -18.75
CA HIS A 536 -18.34 51.96 -20.14
C HIS A 536 -17.15 51.51 -21.00
N VAL A 537 -17.22 50.28 -21.51
CA VAL A 537 -16.40 49.86 -22.65
C VAL A 537 -16.89 50.69 -23.85
N LEU A 538 -16.13 51.70 -24.26
CA LEU A 538 -16.42 52.40 -25.51
C LEU A 538 -16.25 51.42 -26.67
N PRO A 539 -17.30 51.11 -27.46
CA PRO A 539 -17.15 50.26 -28.63
C PRO A 539 -16.34 51.01 -29.69
N THR A 540 -15.47 50.27 -30.38
CA THR A 540 -14.64 50.73 -31.52
C THR A 540 -15.42 51.31 -32.72
N TYR A 541 -16.76 51.41 -32.62
CA TYR A 541 -17.66 51.93 -33.65
C TYR A 541 -17.81 53.47 -33.66
N TRP A 542 -17.22 54.21 -32.70
CA TRP A 542 -17.27 55.68 -32.71
C TRP A 542 -16.20 56.34 -33.58
N LEU A 543 -15.09 55.65 -33.88
CA LEU A 543 -14.05 56.17 -34.79
C LEU A 543 -14.50 56.22 -36.26
N SER A 544 -15.46 55.38 -36.66
CA SER A 544 -15.99 55.38 -38.04
C SER A 544 -17.01 56.49 -38.31
N LEU A 545 -17.74 56.96 -37.30
CA LEU A 545 -18.71 58.07 -37.45
C LEU A 545 -18.02 59.44 -37.51
N VAL A 546 -16.90 59.62 -36.82
CA VAL A 546 -16.12 60.88 -36.86
C VAL A 546 -15.40 61.04 -38.21
N LEU A 547 -14.96 59.95 -38.85
CA LEU A 547 -14.36 59.99 -40.19
C LEU A 547 -15.37 60.30 -41.31
N LEU A 548 -16.62 59.82 -41.17
CA LEU A 548 -17.70 60.09 -42.13
C LEU A 548 -18.17 61.55 -42.08
N ALA A 549 -18.18 62.19 -40.90
CA ALA A 549 -18.50 63.61 -40.76
C ALA A 549 -17.42 64.53 -41.33
N TYR A 550 -16.16 64.10 -41.38
CA TYR A 550 -15.05 64.87 -41.94
C TYR A 550 -15.01 64.84 -43.47
N LEU A 551 -15.49 63.75 -44.10
CA LEU A 551 -15.53 63.61 -45.56
C LEU A 551 -16.71 64.33 -46.22
N THR A 552 -17.81 64.56 -45.52
CA THR A 552 -18.95 65.37 -46.03
C THR A 552 -18.68 66.88 -46.04
N CYS A 553 -17.62 67.35 -45.40
CA CYS A 553 -17.26 68.78 -45.33
C CYS A 553 -16.27 69.23 -46.42
N LEU A 554 -15.80 68.33 -47.29
CA LEU A 554 -14.87 68.61 -48.39
C LEU A 554 -15.53 68.63 -49.78
N TYR A 555 -16.86 68.54 -49.85
CA TYR A 555 -17.64 68.57 -51.10
C TYR A 555 -18.85 69.52 -51.03
N THR A 556 -18.66 70.71 -50.44
CA THR A 556 -19.54 71.87 -50.62
C THR A 556 -18.72 73.10 -50.93
#